data_AF-A0A436FZT4-F1
#
_entry.id   AF-A0A436FZT4-F1
#
_cell.length_a   1.000
_cell.length_b   1.000
_cell.length_c   1.000
_cell.angle_alpha   90.00
_cell.angle_beta   90.00
_cell.angle_gamma   90.00
#
_symmetry.space_group_name_H-M   'P 1'
#
loop_
_entity.id
_entity.type
_entity.pdbx_description
1 polymer ?
#
loop_
_entity_poly.entity_id
_entity_poly.type
_entity_poly.pdbx_seq_one_letter_code
_entity_poly.pdbx_strand_id
1 'polypeptide(L)'
;MPAFDPSDVKTLFGKVMGASPSDIKLVAQRLHDHAFEPRMSADETRQLVASLGYDSLDAFCADIGLPTHIAERWSRFGVSGEMKQVFTLLAAQRKRVAEAVAEFESMTHVGVEDFLRERGLI
;
A
#
# COMPACT_ATOMS: atom_id res chain seq x y z
N MET A 1 -17.50 25.43 -3.06
CA MET A 1 -17.74 24.39 -4.09
C MET A 1 -17.82 25.11 -5.43
N PRO A 2 -16.96 24.83 -6.42
CA PRO A 2 -17.12 25.45 -7.73
C PRO A 2 -18.42 24.93 -8.36
N ALA A 3 -19.14 25.81 -9.06
CA ALA A 3 -20.39 25.47 -9.73
C ALA A 3 -20.08 24.60 -10.96
N PHE A 4 -20.72 23.44 -11.07
CA PHE A 4 -20.67 22.60 -12.26
C PHE A 4 -21.37 23.34 -13.41
N ASP A 5 -20.63 23.69 -14.46
CA ASP A 5 -21.21 24.31 -15.66
C ASP A 5 -21.70 23.21 -16.62
N PRO A 6 -22.92 23.28 -17.18
CA PRO A 6 -23.41 22.33 -18.18
C PRO A 6 -22.50 22.17 -19.41
N SER A 7 -21.61 23.12 -19.68
CA SER A 7 -20.57 23.02 -20.72
C SER A 7 -19.43 22.06 -20.36
N ASP A 8 -19.15 21.83 -19.07
CA ASP A 8 -18.19 20.81 -18.61
C ASP A 8 -18.65 19.40 -18.96
N VAL A 9 -19.96 19.16 -18.89
CA VAL A 9 -20.60 17.90 -19.26
C VAL A 9 -20.40 17.62 -20.75
N LYS A 10 -20.65 18.61 -21.62
CA LYS A 10 -20.44 18.47 -23.08
C LYS A 10 -18.97 18.20 -23.42
N THR A 11 -18.05 18.82 -22.70
CA THR A 11 -16.61 18.65 -22.89
C THR A 11 -16.13 17.27 -22.44
N LEU A 12 -16.71 16.72 -21.37
CA LEU A 12 -16.51 15.33 -20.94
C LEU A 12 -17.05 14.33 -21.98
N PHE A 13 -18.25 14.54 -22.51
CA PHE A 13 -18.81 13.69 -23.56
C PHE A 13 -17.96 13.71 -24.85
N GLY A 14 -17.43 14.87 -25.24
CA GLY A 14 -16.51 14.98 -26.37
C GLY A 14 -15.19 14.22 -26.16
N LYS A 15 -14.64 14.24 -24.93
CA LYS A 15 -13.46 13.44 -24.57
C LYS A 15 -13.73 11.94 -24.53
N VAL A 16 -14.92 11.54 -24.05
CA VAL A 16 -15.34 10.13 -24.01
C VAL A 16 -15.59 9.58 -25.42
N MET A 17 -16.11 10.39 -26.35
CA MET A 17 -16.25 9.98 -27.76
C MET A 17 -14.92 9.84 -28.51
N GLY A 18 -13.85 10.51 -28.07
CA GLY A 18 -12.50 10.34 -28.60
C GLY A 18 -11.70 9.22 -27.95
N ALA A 19 -12.23 8.60 -26.89
CA ALA A 19 -11.59 7.50 -26.19
C ALA A 19 -11.87 6.18 -26.92
N SER A 20 -10.87 5.31 -27.05
CA SER A 20 -11.08 4.00 -27.66
C SER A 20 -12.07 3.18 -26.80
N PRO A 21 -12.83 2.23 -27.37
CA PRO A 21 -13.70 1.35 -26.59
C PRO A 21 -12.97 0.63 -25.43
N SER A 22 -11.68 0.34 -25.62
CA SER A 22 -10.78 -0.17 -24.57
C SER A 22 -10.60 0.81 -23.40
N ASP A 23 -10.51 2.11 -23.66
CA ASP A 23 -10.34 3.13 -22.62
C ASP A 23 -11.61 3.29 -21.79
N ILE A 24 -12.79 3.26 -22.42
CA ILE A 24 -14.08 3.31 -21.72
C ILE A 24 -14.25 2.06 -20.84
N LYS A 25 -13.91 0.88 -21.37
CA LYS A 25 -13.93 -0.36 -20.61
C LYS A 25 -12.97 -0.30 -19.42
N LEU A 26 -11.77 0.25 -19.60
CA LEU A 26 -10.78 0.42 -18.55
C LEU A 26 -11.25 1.39 -17.46
N VAL A 27 -11.89 2.50 -17.83
CA VAL A 27 -12.45 3.46 -16.87
C VAL A 27 -13.62 2.84 -16.10
N ALA A 28 -14.53 2.14 -16.80
CA ALA A 28 -15.65 1.45 -16.18
C ALA A 28 -15.18 0.35 -15.22
N GLN A 29 -14.14 -0.40 -15.61
CA GLN A 29 -13.54 -1.43 -14.78
C GLN A 29 -12.85 -0.81 -13.56
N ARG A 30 -12.03 0.23 -13.71
CA ARG A 30 -11.45 0.94 -12.56
C ARG A 30 -12.49 1.53 -11.62
N LEU A 31 -13.59 2.07 -12.16
CA LEU A 31 -14.69 2.58 -11.34
C LEU A 31 -15.38 1.44 -10.60
N HIS A 32 -15.62 0.33 -11.28
CA HIS A 32 -16.20 -0.88 -10.69
C HIS A 32 -15.30 -1.44 -9.59
N ASP A 33 -14.02 -1.68 -9.88
CA ASP A 33 -13.03 -2.19 -8.93
C ASP A 33 -12.91 -1.24 -7.74
N HIS A 34 -12.88 0.08 -7.98
CA HIS A 34 -12.83 1.07 -6.90
C HIS A 34 -14.09 1.11 -6.04
N ALA A 35 -15.28 0.87 -6.62
CA ALA A 35 -16.57 0.98 -5.94
C ALA A 35 -17.04 -0.32 -5.28
N PHE A 36 -16.66 -1.48 -5.81
CA PHE A 36 -17.21 -2.77 -5.42
C PHE A 36 -16.20 -3.72 -4.80
N GLU A 37 -14.89 -3.54 -5.02
CA GLU A 37 -13.91 -4.39 -4.33
C GLU A 37 -13.70 -3.93 -2.87
N PRO A 38 -13.76 -4.84 -1.89
CA PRO A 38 -13.50 -4.51 -0.50
C PRO A 38 -12.07 -3.99 -0.32
N ARG A 39 -11.96 -2.69 -0.08
CA ARG A 39 -10.70 -2.04 0.29
C ARG A 39 -10.32 -2.42 1.71
N MET A 40 -9.03 -2.50 1.98
CA MET A 40 -8.58 -2.44 3.37
C MET A 40 -8.88 -1.04 3.89
N SER A 41 -9.54 -0.93 5.04
CA SER A 41 -9.86 0.36 5.64
C SER A 41 -8.60 1.16 5.97
N ALA A 42 -8.75 2.47 6.17
CA ALA A 42 -7.65 3.32 6.58
C ALA A 42 -7.04 2.91 7.94
N ASP A 43 -7.87 2.45 8.88
CA ASP A 43 -7.40 1.96 10.18
C ASP A 43 -6.60 0.67 10.05
N GLU A 44 -7.10 -0.31 9.31
CA GLU A 44 -6.36 -1.55 9.02
C GLU A 44 -5.05 -1.24 8.28
N THR A 45 -5.06 -0.26 7.37
CA THR A 45 -3.86 0.20 6.66
C THR A 45 -2.81 0.74 7.63
N ARG A 46 -3.21 1.59 8.59
CA ARG A 46 -2.31 2.13 9.62
C ARG A 46 -1.73 1.01 10.49
N GLN A 47 -2.55 0.08 10.93
CA GLN A 47 -2.11 -1.05 11.75
C GLN A 47 -1.11 -1.95 11.01
N LEU A 48 -1.36 -2.21 9.72
CA LEU A 48 -0.45 -3.00 8.90
C LEU A 48 0.90 -2.32 8.74
N VAL A 49 0.92 -1.02 8.47
CA VAL A 49 2.17 -0.24 8.36
C VAL A 49 2.94 -0.20 9.69
N ALA A 50 2.24 -0.06 10.81
CA ALA A 50 2.86 -0.18 12.14
C ALA A 50 3.49 -1.57 12.34
N SER A 51 2.84 -2.65 11.88
CA SER A 51 3.39 -4.01 11.97
C SER A 51 4.66 -4.23 11.13
N LEU A 52 4.87 -3.40 10.10
CA LEU A 52 6.09 -3.37 9.29
C LEU A 52 7.23 -2.59 9.96
N GLY A 53 6.96 -1.87 11.06
CA GLY A 53 7.95 -1.12 11.83
C GLY A 53 7.99 0.38 11.52
N TYR A 54 6.96 0.93 10.88
CA TYR A 54 6.87 2.36 10.60
C TYR A 54 5.93 3.07 11.57
N ASP A 55 6.33 4.25 12.03
CA ASP A 55 5.53 5.07 12.95
C ASP A 55 4.30 5.70 12.30
N SER A 56 4.33 5.90 10.98
CA SER A 56 3.25 6.51 10.24
C SER A 56 3.19 6.06 8.78
N LEU A 57 2.01 6.25 8.18
CA LEU A 57 1.79 6.00 6.75
C LEU A 57 2.65 6.93 5.88
N ASP A 58 2.87 8.17 6.33
CA ASP A 58 3.74 9.13 5.66
C ASP A 58 5.20 8.70 5.68
N ALA A 59 5.70 8.20 6.82
CA ALA A 59 7.05 7.68 6.94
C ALA A 59 7.26 6.47 6.02
N PHE A 60 6.30 5.55 6.01
CA PHE A 60 6.31 4.41 5.10
C PHE A 60 6.34 4.85 3.64
N CYS A 61 5.41 5.70 3.21
CA CYS A 61 5.34 6.16 1.83
C CYS A 61 6.61 6.92 1.41
N ALA A 62 7.20 7.73 2.30
CA ALA A 62 8.44 8.44 2.03
C ALA A 62 9.63 7.48 1.84
N ASP A 63 9.74 6.44 2.67
CA ASP A 63 10.82 5.44 2.59
C ASP A 63 10.81 4.69 1.25
N ILE A 64 9.63 4.29 0.77
CA ILE A 64 9.49 3.61 -0.52
C ILE A 64 9.37 4.56 -1.73
N GLY A 65 9.61 5.85 -1.53
CA GLY A 65 9.64 6.85 -2.61
C GLY A 65 8.27 7.16 -3.24
N LEU A 66 7.18 6.93 -2.51
CA LEU A 66 5.84 7.28 -2.98
C LEU A 66 5.56 8.79 -2.83
N PRO A 67 4.85 9.41 -3.78
CA PRO A 67 4.41 10.79 -3.65
C PRO A 67 3.52 11.02 -2.42
N THR A 68 3.65 12.17 -1.75
CA THR A 68 2.91 12.54 -0.53
C THR A 68 1.39 12.38 -0.65
N HIS A 69 0.83 12.71 -1.82
CA HIS A 69 -0.61 12.59 -2.06
C HIS A 69 -1.12 11.12 -2.05
N ILE A 70 -0.23 10.13 -2.12
CA ILE A 70 -0.59 8.71 -1.94
C ILE A 70 -0.84 8.39 -0.47
N ALA A 71 0.02 8.87 0.44
CA ALA A 71 -0.18 8.73 1.88
C ALA A 71 -1.51 9.37 2.32
N GLU A 72 -1.81 10.57 1.83
CA GLU A 72 -3.10 11.24 2.08
C GLU A 72 -4.30 10.44 1.56
N ARG A 73 -4.16 9.82 0.39
CA ARG A 73 -5.23 9.03 -0.21
C ARG A 73 -5.48 7.76 0.60
N TRP A 74 -4.42 7.07 1.00
CA TRP A 74 -4.51 5.83 1.76
C TRP A 74 -4.97 6.09 3.20
N SER A 75 -4.63 7.23 3.81
CA SER A 75 -5.13 7.59 5.14
C SER A 75 -6.62 7.91 5.15
N ARG A 76 -7.19 8.30 4.01
CA ARG A 76 -8.63 8.62 3.84
C ARG A 76 -9.45 7.44 3.33
N PHE A 77 -8.95 6.74 2.33
CA PHE A 77 -9.72 5.74 1.57
C PHE A 77 -9.17 4.32 1.74
N GLY A 78 -8.10 4.15 2.51
CA GLY A 78 -7.40 2.88 2.62
C GLY A 78 -6.78 2.44 1.29
N VAL A 79 -6.39 1.17 1.22
CA VAL A 79 -5.68 0.61 0.06
C VAL A 79 -6.52 -0.41 -0.69
N SER A 80 -6.19 -0.62 -1.97
CA SER A 80 -6.89 -1.60 -2.80
C SER A 80 -6.68 -3.03 -2.28
N GLY A 81 -7.57 -3.95 -2.70
CA GLY A 81 -7.50 -5.36 -2.30
C GLY A 81 -6.18 -6.03 -2.71
N GLU A 82 -5.64 -5.69 -3.88
CA GLU A 82 -4.38 -6.25 -4.36
C GLU A 82 -3.20 -5.73 -3.53
N MET A 83 -3.20 -4.44 -3.21
CA MET A 83 -2.15 -3.87 -2.36
C MET A 83 -2.20 -4.43 -0.94
N LYS A 84 -3.41 -4.71 -0.42
CA LYS A 84 -3.59 -5.43 0.84
C LYS A 84 -2.88 -6.79 0.79
N GLN A 85 -3.02 -7.55 -0.30
CA GLN A 85 -2.36 -8.85 -0.44
C GLN A 85 -0.83 -8.72 -0.42
N VAL A 86 -0.29 -7.73 -1.16
CA VAL A 86 1.15 -7.45 -1.18
C VAL A 86 1.66 -7.10 0.22
N PHE A 87 1.01 -6.17 0.92
CA PHE A 87 1.42 -5.79 2.26
C PHE A 87 1.27 -6.92 3.28
N THR A 88 0.24 -7.76 3.14
CA THR A 88 0.07 -8.95 4.00
C THR A 88 1.22 -9.92 3.80
N LEU A 89 1.67 -10.13 2.57
CA LEU A 89 2.83 -10.98 2.26
C LEU A 89 4.11 -10.44 2.91
N LEU A 90 4.36 -9.13 2.80
CA LEU A 90 5.51 -8.48 3.42
C LEU A 90 5.49 -8.60 4.95
N ALA A 91 4.34 -8.36 5.57
CA ALA A 91 4.17 -8.50 7.01
C ALA A 91 4.39 -9.94 7.48
N ALA A 92 3.85 -10.92 6.75
CA ALA A 92 4.08 -12.33 7.03
C ALA A 92 5.56 -12.74 6.87
N GLN A 93 6.26 -12.19 5.88
CA GLN A 93 7.70 -12.42 5.73
C GLN A 93 8.51 -11.83 6.88
N ARG A 94 8.24 -10.58 7.27
CA ARG A 94 8.89 -9.94 8.43
C ARG A 94 8.67 -10.74 9.70
N LYS A 95 7.44 -11.22 9.93
CA LYS A 95 7.11 -12.07 11.08
C LYS A 95 7.94 -13.37 11.08
N ARG A 96 8.01 -14.08 9.95
CA ARG A 96 8.81 -15.31 9.85
C ARG A 96 10.30 -15.08 10.10
N VAL A 97 10.85 -13.96 9.64
CA VAL A 97 12.25 -13.59 9.93
C VAL A 97 12.44 -13.33 11.42
N ALA A 98 11.54 -12.59 12.06
CA ALA A 98 11.61 -12.33 13.49
C ALA A 98 11.52 -13.63 14.32
N GLU A 99 10.65 -14.56 13.92
CA GLU A 99 10.52 -15.88 14.54
C GLU A 99 11.81 -16.70 14.37
N ALA A 100 12.40 -16.72 13.17
CA ALA A 100 13.65 -17.44 12.91
C ALA A 100 14.84 -16.85 13.70
N VAL A 101 14.89 -15.52 13.86
CA VAL A 101 15.87 -14.84 14.72
C VAL A 101 15.68 -15.27 16.17
N ALA A 102 14.46 -15.22 16.69
CA ALA A 102 14.17 -15.62 18.07
C ALA A 102 14.49 -17.11 18.32
N GLU A 103 14.18 -17.98 17.35
CA GLU A 103 14.53 -19.41 17.41
C GLU A 103 16.06 -19.59 17.47
N PHE A 104 16.80 -18.94 16.58
CA PHE A 104 18.25 -18.98 16.57
C PHE A 104 18.84 -18.54 17.92
N GLU A 105 18.38 -17.41 18.46
CA GLU A 105 18.87 -16.86 19.72
C GLU A 105 18.54 -17.80 20.89
N SER A 106 17.36 -18.42 20.89
CA SER A 106 16.97 -19.39 21.92
C SER A 106 17.82 -20.68 21.89
N MET A 107 18.23 -21.14 20.70
CA MET A 107 19.02 -22.35 20.55
C MET A 107 20.50 -22.12 20.86
N THR A 108 21.04 -21.00 20.40
CA THR A 108 22.48 -20.71 20.49
C THR A 108 22.87 -19.92 21.73
N HIS A 109 21.92 -19.26 22.39
CA HIS A 109 22.15 -18.32 23.49
C HIS A 109 23.07 -17.14 23.11
N VAL A 110 23.20 -16.85 21.81
CA VAL A 110 23.97 -15.74 21.26
C VAL A 110 23.02 -14.87 20.45
N GLY A 111 23.13 -13.54 20.61
CA GLY A 111 22.35 -12.60 19.79
C GLY A 111 22.72 -12.73 18.31
N VAL A 112 21.73 -12.66 17.42
CA VAL A 112 21.97 -12.75 15.96
C VAL A 112 22.96 -11.68 15.50
N GLU A 113 22.86 -10.48 16.04
CA GLU A 113 23.75 -9.37 15.65
C GLU A 113 25.21 -9.65 16.00
N ASP A 114 25.48 -10.10 17.23
CA ASP A 114 26.83 -10.46 17.68
C ASP A 114 27.40 -11.60 16.82
N PHE A 115 26.59 -12.62 16.55
CA PHE A 115 26.96 -13.74 15.71
C PHE A 115 27.34 -13.33 14.27
N LEU A 116 26.60 -12.39 13.68
CA LEU A 116 26.90 -11.88 12.33
C LEU A 116 28.16 -11.00 12.34
N ARG A 117 28.34 -10.17 13.37
CA ARG A 117 29.49 -9.29 13.54
C ARG A 117 30.79 -10.07 13.72
N GLU A 118 30.78 -11.14 14.53
CA GLU A 118 31.93 -12.03 14.72
C GLU A 118 32.41 -12.70 13.42
N ARG A 119 31.52 -12.79 12.42
CA ARG A 119 31.79 -13.38 11.10
C ARG A 119 32.03 -12.35 10.00
N GLY A 120 32.00 -11.05 10.32
CA GLY A 120 32.20 -9.97 9.37
C GLY A 120 31.11 -9.89 8.28
N LEU A 121 29.88 -10.32 8.61
CA LEU A 121 28.74 -10.26 7.68
C LEU A 121 27.98 -8.93 7.76
N ILE A 122 28.14 -8.21 8.87
CA ILE A 122 27.68 -6.83 9.12
C ILE A 122 28.73 -6.08 9.94
#